data_AF-A0A2K8VEG3-F1
#
_entry.id   AF-A0A2K8VEG3-F1
#
_cell.length_a   1.000
_cell.length_b   1.000
_cell.length_c   1.000
_cell.angle_alpha   90.00
_cell.angle_beta   90.00
_cell.angle_gamma   90.00
#
_symmetry.space_group_name_H-M   'P 1'
#
loop_
_entity.id
_entity.type
_entity.pdbx_description
1 polymer ?
#
loop_
_entity_poly.entity_id
_entity_poly.type
_entity_poly.pdbx_seq_one_letter_code
_entity_poly.pdbx_strand_id
1 'polypeptide(L)' 'MIFNIGSKDEKSTMYELEFPSPFDFNTAPTIVWSYTNGELLSSKVSGAQRTENGNTIITEGDFGYWEVTSSKEIVW' A
#
# COMPACT_ATOMS: atom_id res chain seq x y z
N MET A 1 -7.02 1.23 -2.15
CA MET A 1 -5.72 0.67 -1.74
C MET A 1 -5.94 -0.29 -0.59
N ILE A 2 -5.16 -1.37 -0.50
CA ILE A 2 -5.25 -2.38 0.56
C ILE A 2 -3.91 -2.45 1.29
N PHE A 3 -3.94 -2.24 2.61
CA PHE A 3 -2.78 -2.44 3.47
C PHE A 3 -2.76 -3.89 3.95
N ASN A 4 -1.73 -4.64 3.57
CA ASN A 4 -1.53 -6.01 4.04
C ASN A 4 -0.45 -6.02 5.13
N ILE A 5 -0.87 -6.39 6.34
CA ILE A 5 0.01 -6.61 7.48
C ILE A 5 0.53 -8.05 7.36
N GLY A 6 1.78 -8.20 6.93
CA GLY A 6 2.46 -9.50 6.89
C GLY A 6 2.51 -10.12 8.29
N SER A 7 2.19 -11.42 8.42
CA SER A 7 2.20 -12.09 9.71
C SER A 7 3.52 -12.81 10.00
N LYS A 8 3.87 -12.82 11.29
CA LYS A 8 4.97 -13.50 11.99
C LYS A 8 6.41 -13.27 11.54
N ASP A 9 6.71 -12.93 10.29
CA ASP A 9 8.10 -12.63 9.89
C ASP A 9 8.31 -11.51 8.84
N GLU A 10 7.38 -11.16 7.94
CA GLU A 10 7.83 -10.44 6.73
C GLU A 10 6.90 -9.31 6.26
N LYS A 11 7.42 -8.08 6.44
CA LYS A 11 7.15 -6.78 5.79
C LYS A 11 5.70 -6.47 5.41
N SER A 12 5.21 -5.33 5.90
CA SER A 12 3.94 -4.80 5.44
C SER A 12 4.04 -4.42 3.95
N THR A 13 3.00 -4.75 3.19
CA THR A 13 2.94 -4.47 1.75
C THR A 13 1.67 -3.75 1.42
N MET A 14 1.82 -2.65 0.69
CA MET A 14 0.72 -1.89 0.11
C MET A 14 0.39 -2.40 -1.28
N TYR A 15 -0.91 -2.56 -1.55
CA TYR A 15 -1.43 -2.91 -2.87
C TYR A 15 -2.43 -1.88 -3.37
N GLU A 16 -2.31 -1.53 -4.63
CA GLU A 16 -3.35 -0.89 -5.42
C GLU A 16 -3.88 -1.89 -6.43
N LEU A 17 -5.20 -2.03 -6.44
CA LEU A 17 -5.89 -3.04 -7.23
C LEU A 17 -6.81 -2.36 -8.24
N GLU A 18 -6.78 -2.86 -9.46
CA GLU A 18 -7.73 -2.51 -10.50
C GLU A 18 -8.74 -3.64 -10.67
N PHE A 19 -10.02 -3.31 -10.55
CA PHE A 19 -11.10 -4.25 -10.83
C PHE A 19 -11.37 -4.30 -12.34
N PRO A 20 -11.79 -5.47 -12.87
CA PRO A 20 -12.20 -5.58 -14.26
C PRO A 20 -13.31 -4.56 -14.59
N SER A 21 -13.28 -4.06 -15.83
CA SER A 21 -14.31 -3.17 -16.39
C SER A 21 -14.84 -3.78 -17.69
N PRO A 22 -16.10 -4.22 -17.75
CA PRO A 22 -17.14 -4.14 -16.71
C PRO A 22 -16.82 -5.00 -15.48
N PHE A 23 -17.37 -4.61 -14.33
CA PHE A 23 -17.17 -5.31 -13.06
C PHE A 23 -17.70 -6.75 -13.12
N ASP A 24 -16.89 -7.70 -12.66
CA ASP A 24 -17.22 -9.13 -12.56
C ASP A 24 -16.72 -9.69 -11.23
N PHE A 25 -17.62 -10.32 -10.46
CA PHE A 25 -17.30 -10.95 -9.17
C PHE A 25 -16.41 -12.20 -9.30
N ASN A 26 -16.38 -12.84 -10.48
CA ASN A 26 -15.60 -14.07 -10.69
C ASN A 26 -14.18 -13.80 -11.18
N THR A 27 -13.91 -12.58 -11.61
CA THR A 27 -12.61 -12.16 -12.11
C THR A 27 -11.84 -11.46 -11.00
N ALA A 28 -10.68 -12.00 -10.64
CA ALA A 28 -9.82 -11.39 -9.63
C ALA A 28 -9.30 -10.02 -10.11
N PRO A 29 -9.21 -9.03 -9.21
CA PRO A 29 -8.58 -7.75 -9.55
C PRO A 29 -7.08 -7.93 -9.81
N THR A 30 -6.51 -7.06 -10.63
CA THR A 30 -5.07 -7.04 -10.93
C THR A 30 -4.35 -6.08 -9.99
N ILE A 31 -3.10 -6.39 -9.64
CA ILE A 31 -2.23 -5.46 -8.91
C ILE A 31 -1.64 -4.48 -9.91
N VAL A 32 -2.00 -3.19 -9.79
CA VAL A 32 -1.46 -2.12 -10.64
C VAL A 32 -0.32 -1.36 -9.97
N TRP A 33 -0.23 -1.43 -8.64
CA TRP A 33 0.90 -0.90 -7.89
C TRP A 33 1.08 -1.66 -6.59
N SER A 34 2.35 -1.81 -6.17
CA SER A 34 2.68 -2.33 -4.85
C SER A 34 3.96 -1.72 -4.29
N TYR A 35 4.00 -1.61 -2.98
CA TYR A 35 5.16 -1.11 -2.24
C TYR A 35 5.38 -1.89 -0.96
N THR A 36 6.64 -2.24 -0.70
CA THR A 36 7.11 -2.82 0.56
C THR A 36 8.47 -2.24 0.88
N ASN A 37 8.79 -2.12 2.15
CA ASN A 37 10.09 -1.69 2.65
C ASN A 37 10.49 -2.60 3.82
N GLY A 38 11.79 -2.80 4.03
CA GLY A 38 12.29 -3.54 5.20
C GLY A 38 11.94 -2.89 6.54
N GLU A 39 11.77 -1.57 6.54
CA GLU A 39 11.38 -0.80 7.72
C GLU A 39 9.86 -0.63 7.85
N LEU A 40 9.11 -0.92 6.78
CA LEU A 40 7.65 -0.85 6.76
C LEU A 40 7.07 -2.10 7.45
N LEU A 41 6.91 -2.00 8.77
CA LEU A 41 6.55 -3.11 9.63
C LEU A 41 5.62 -2.62 10.73
N SER A 42 4.31 -2.56 10.43
CA SER A 42 3.34 -2.19 11.47
C SER A 42 2.64 -3.42 12.04
N SER A 43 2.65 -3.51 13.36
CA SER A 43 1.87 -4.49 14.13
C SER A 43 0.43 -4.01 14.38
N LYS A 44 0.08 -2.80 13.93
CA LYS A 44 -1.16 -2.09 14.24
C LYS A 44 -1.89 -1.62 12.97
N VAL A 45 -3.11 -1.12 13.17
CA VAL A 45 -3.93 -0.55 12.10
C VAL A 45 -3.15 0.52 11.34
N SER A 46 -3.05 0.32 10.04
CA SER A 46 -2.26 1.10 9.11
C SER A 46 -3.03 1.29 7.81
N GLY A 47 -2.60 2.21 6.96
CA GLY A 47 -3.36 2.59 5.78
C GLY A 47 -2.48 3.27 4.73
N ALA A 48 -3.03 3.46 3.53
CA ALA A 48 -2.39 4.30 2.54
C ALA A 48 -3.42 4.95 1.62
N GLN A 49 -3.06 6.12 1.10
CA GLN A 49 -3.88 6.89 0.19
C GLN A 49 -3.01 7.59 -0.86
N ARG A 50 -3.47 7.53 -2.12
CA ARG A 50 -2.92 8.32 -3.22
C ARG A 50 -3.28 9.79 -3.03
N THR A 51 -2.30 10.67 -3.09
CA THR A 51 -2.46 12.12 -3.01
C THR A 51 -2.64 12.73 -4.41
N GLU A 52 -3.12 13.97 -4.47
CA GLU A 52 -3.38 14.68 -5.74
C GLU A 52 -2.10 14.90 -6.58
N ASN A 53 -0.93 14.95 -5.94
CA ASN A 53 0.37 15.04 -6.62
C ASN A 53 0.85 13.69 -7.19
N GLY A 54 0.10 12.59 -7.01
CA GLY A 54 0.43 11.27 -7.51
C GLY A 54 1.30 10.41 -6.57
N ASN A 55 1.73 10.94 -5.43
CA ASN A 55 2.41 10.18 -4.39
C ASN A 55 1.43 9.36 -3.55
N THR A 56 1.96 8.48 -2.71
CA THR A 56 1.21 7.65 -1.78
C THR A 56 1.64 8.00 -0.36
N ILE A 57 0.70 8.49 0.45
CA ILE A 57 0.90 8.59 1.90
C ILE A 57 0.59 7.24 2.51
N ILE A 58 1.49 6.71 3.34
CA ILE A 58 1.35 5.46 4.07
C ILE A 58 1.41 5.77 5.56
N THR A 59 0.42 5.36 6.35
CA THR A 59 0.39 5.57 7.80
C THR A 59 0.65 4.27 8.53
N GLU A 60 1.58 4.29 9.48
CA GLU A 60 1.88 3.20 10.41
C GLU A 60 1.37 3.54 11.81
N GLY A 61 0.51 2.69 12.37
CA GLY A 61 -0.18 2.97 13.63
C GLY A 61 0.72 3.12 14.87
N ASP A 62 2.00 2.75 14.80
CA ASP A 62 2.98 2.80 15.87
C ASP A 62 4.20 3.69 15.61
N PHE A 63 4.37 4.24 14.39
CA PHE A 63 5.58 4.97 14.01
C PHE A 63 5.31 6.36 13.42
N GLY A 64 4.34 6.50 12.51
CA GLY A 64 4.09 7.77 11.83
C GLY A 64 3.52 7.61 10.43
N TYR A 65 4.01 8.39 9.48
CA TYR A 65 3.63 8.30 8.07
C TYR A 65 4.83 8.42 7.14
N TRP A 66 4.68 7.94 5.92
CA TRP A 66 5.65 8.01 4.84
C TRP A 66 4.99 8.64 3.64
N GLU A 67 5.74 9.37 2.83
CA GLU A 67 5.33 9.77 1.49
C GLU A 67 6.22 9.09 0.44
N VAL A 68 5.60 8.29 -0.42
CA VAL A 68 6.30 7.50 -1.44
C VAL A 68 5.83 7.90 -2.83
N THR A 69 6.75 8.13 -3.76
CA THR A 69 6.42 8.47 -5.15
C THR A 69 5.80 7.29 -5.89
N SER A 70 5.17 7.55 -7.04
CA SER A 70 4.72 6.48 -7.94
C SER A 70 5.86 5.58 -8.43
N SER A 71 7.08 6.11 -8.52
CA SER A 71 8.32 5.38 -8.84
C SER A 71 8.94 4.65 -7.65
N LYS A 72 8.29 4.66 -6.47
CA LYS A 72 8.68 3.96 -5.23
C LYS A 72 9.86 4.58 -4.49
N GLU A 73 10.12 5.87 -4.69
CA GLU A 73 11.12 6.62 -3.94
C GLU A 73 10.48 7.22 -2.68
N ILE A 74 11.20 7.22 -1.55
CA ILE A 74 10.74 7.85 -0.31
C ILE A 74 11.05 9.35 -0.40
N VAL A 75 10.02 10.17 -0.19
CA VAL A 75 10.10 11.63 -0.16
C VAL A 75 10.24 12.12 1.28
N TRP A 76 9.49 11.51 2.20
CA TRP A 76 9.47 11.79 3.63
C TRP A 76 9.23 10.49 4.38
#